data_AF-A0A1I6WAS0-F1
#
_entry.id   AF-A0A1I6WAS0-F1
#
_cell.length_a   1.000
_cell.length_b   1.000
_cell.length_c   1.000
_cell.angle_alpha   90.00
_cell.angle_beta   90.00
_cell.angle_gamma   90.00
#
_symmetry.space_group_name_H-M   'P 1'
#
loop_
_entity.id
_entity.type
_entity.pdbx_description
1 polymer ?
#
loop_
_entity_poly.entity_id
_entity_poly.type
_entity_poly.pdbx_seq_one_letter_code
_entity_poly.pdbx_strand_id
1 'polypeptide(L)'
;MLAKVRVLVVDKTGTLTHGTARMVSMRILGAFPEDEVLGLAASLEQASGHPVGQALVEEARRRGRTLSQPEAVVETPGEGVTGHVDGRHLVVGGLHLMRIHGIDFRIQDEARGLAAAAATVLVAIDGAPAAILEFADPLRADGGIALLELRACGIERVVLATGDRCAVAEALVAGLPVDAVAADLDPTAKTNTVAAERRNGPVMMVGDGVNDAPALAAADLGVALGARGAAAAAEAADVVLLVDSLAPLPDAIRIAKRTRTIALQSVWIGLGLSLAGMTAAALGHLSPLQGALLQEVIDVAVILNAMRALGGSQDARKPTAREVARHP
;
A
#
# COMPACT_ATOMS: atom_id res chain seq x y z
N MET A 1 14.26 -15.06 -2.79
CA MET A 1 14.67 -13.65 -2.70
C MET A 1 14.24 -12.99 -1.39
N LEU A 2 13.01 -13.21 -0.91
CA LEU A 2 12.45 -12.65 0.34
C LEU A 2 13.35 -12.70 1.60
N ALA A 3 14.20 -13.72 1.79
CA ALA A 3 15.12 -13.77 2.93
C ALA A 3 16.31 -12.79 2.87
N LYS A 4 16.57 -12.18 1.70
CA LYS A 4 17.77 -11.37 1.40
C LYS A 4 17.46 -9.89 1.13
N VAL A 5 16.19 -9.50 1.09
CA VAL A 5 15.79 -8.11 0.82
C VAL A 5 16.33 -7.18 1.89
N ARG A 6 16.80 -6.00 1.47
CA ARG A 6 17.36 -4.96 2.34
C ARG A 6 16.71 -3.59 2.11
N VAL A 7 16.20 -3.37 0.89
CA VAL A 7 15.53 -2.13 0.52
C VAL A 7 14.06 -2.43 0.26
N LEU A 8 13.19 -1.61 0.83
CA LEU A 8 11.76 -1.59 0.57
C LEU A 8 11.44 -0.32 -0.22
N VAL A 9 10.89 -0.48 -1.42
CA VAL A 9 10.18 0.59 -2.12
C VAL A 9 8.69 0.29 -1.95
N VAL A 10 7.94 1.27 -1.45
CA VAL A 10 6.51 1.11 -1.16
C VAL A 10 5.73 2.14 -1.94
N ASP A 11 4.68 1.71 -2.63
CA ASP A 11 3.72 2.64 -3.21
C ASP A 11 2.88 3.34 -2.13
N LYS A 12 2.34 4.51 -2.47
CA LYS A 12 1.38 5.20 -1.62
C LYS A 12 -0.02 4.59 -1.74
N THR A 13 -0.64 4.73 -2.91
CA THR A 13 -2.07 4.58 -3.13
C THR A 13 -2.49 3.11 -3.08
N GLY A 14 -3.38 2.74 -2.16
CA GLY A 14 -3.81 1.36 -2.02
C GLY A 14 -2.79 0.44 -1.33
N THR A 15 -1.59 0.95 -1.03
CA THR A 15 -0.53 0.22 -0.34
C THR A 15 -0.33 0.72 1.09
N LEU A 16 0.28 1.89 1.29
CA LEU A 16 0.31 2.53 2.62
C LEU A 16 -1.03 3.13 3.02
N THR A 17 -1.83 3.49 2.02
CA THR A 17 -3.17 4.03 2.18
C THR A 17 -4.22 3.00 1.74
N HIS A 18 -5.49 3.29 1.99
CA HIS A 18 -6.59 2.39 1.61
C HIS A 18 -6.91 2.41 0.11
N GLY A 19 -6.35 3.34 -0.66
CA GLY A 19 -6.67 3.50 -2.08
C GLY A 19 -8.10 4.00 -2.27
N THR A 20 -8.62 4.75 -1.30
CA THR A 20 -9.98 5.30 -1.31
C THR A 20 -9.94 6.73 -0.83
N ALA A 21 -10.36 7.65 -1.68
CA ALA A 21 -10.54 9.04 -1.27
C ALA A 21 -11.56 9.11 -0.13
N ARG A 22 -11.25 9.89 0.89
CA ARG A 22 -12.18 10.28 1.95
C ARG A 22 -12.12 11.78 2.15
N MET A 23 -13.28 12.37 2.40
CA MET A 23 -13.37 13.78 2.74
C MET A 23 -12.74 13.99 4.13
N VAL A 24 -11.70 14.83 4.19
CA VAL A 24 -10.98 15.16 5.42
C VAL A 24 -11.40 16.50 5.99
N SER A 25 -11.81 17.44 5.14
CA SER A 25 -12.32 18.74 5.58
C SER A 25 -13.39 19.27 4.62
N MET A 26 -14.27 20.10 5.17
CA MET A 26 -15.27 20.87 4.43
C MET A 26 -15.32 22.26 5.02
N ARG A 27 -15.09 23.27 4.18
CA ARG A 27 -15.08 24.68 4.55
C ARG A 27 -16.21 25.39 3.81
N ILE A 28 -17.16 25.92 4.55
CA ILE A 28 -18.28 26.68 4.00
C ILE A 28 -17.84 28.12 3.74
N LEU A 29 -18.17 28.64 2.55
CA LEU A 29 -17.82 30.00 2.11
C LEU A 29 -19.04 30.92 1.95
N GLY A 30 -20.24 30.35 1.91
CA GLY A 30 -21.50 31.07 1.70
C GLY A 30 -22.42 31.03 2.91
N ALA A 31 -23.67 31.44 2.69
CA ALA A 31 -24.73 31.41 3.70
C ALA A 31 -25.42 30.04 3.84
N PHE A 32 -25.02 29.07 3.03
CA PHE A 32 -25.64 27.75 3.03
C PHE A 32 -25.17 26.91 4.23
N PRO A 33 -26.08 26.21 4.93
CA PRO A 33 -25.70 25.23 5.94
C PRO A 33 -24.81 24.15 5.34
N GLU A 34 -23.81 23.68 6.10
CA GLU A 34 -22.89 22.61 5.68
C GLU A 34 -23.65 21.38 5.15
N ASP A 35 -24.70 21.03 5.85
CA ASP A 35 -25.60 19.92 5.58
C ASP A 35 -26.32 20.02 4.23
N GLU A 36 -26.76 21.23 3.88
CA GLU A 36 -27.45 21.51 2.60
C GLU A 36 -26.44 21.44 1.46
N VAL A 37 -25.26 22.07 1.62
CA VAL A 37 -24.21 22.03 0.60
C VAL A 37 -23.75 20.58 0.35
N LEU A 38 -23.54 19.81 1.41
CA LEU A 38 -23.14 18.40 1.29
C LEU A 38 -24.21 17.58 0.58
N GLY A 39 -25.49 17.76 0.94
CA GLY A 39 -26.61 17.07 0.30
C GLY A 39 -26.74 17.39 -1.19
N LEU A 40 -26.68 18.67 -1.56
CA LEU A 40 -26.79 19.11 -2.95
C LEU A 40 -25.58 18.66 -3.79
N ALA A 41 -24.36 18.87 -3.30
CA ALA A 41 -23.14 18.49 -4.01
C ALA A 41 -23.05 16.97 -4.21
N ALA A 42 -23.34 16.19 -3.18
CA ALA A 42 -23.41 14.73 -3.29
C ALA A 42 -24.54 14.27 -4.22
N SER A 43 -25.69 14.96 -4.24
CA SER A 43 -26.77 14.61 -5.16
C SER A 43 -26.36 14.76 -6.62
N LEU A 44 -25.61 15.83 -6.95
CA LEU A 44 -25.07 16.04 -8.29
C LEU A 44 -24.02 14.97 -8.65
N GLU A 45 -23.10 14.67 -7.74
CA GLU A 45 -22.01 13.70 -7.94
C GLU A 45 -22.49 12.25 -8.12
N GLN A 46 -23.76 11.93 -7.83
CA GLN A 46 -24.34 10.61 -8.14
C GLN A 46 -24.27 10.27 -9.64
N ALA A 47 -24.18 11.28 -10.50
CA ALA A 47 -24.07 11.11 -11.94
C ALA A 47 -22.62 10.99 -12.44
N SER A 48 -21.60 11.22 -11.58
CA SER A 48 -20.19 11.07 -11.95
C SER A 48 -19.67 9.65 -11.71
N GLY A 49 -18.81 9.19 -12.61
CA GLY A 49 -18.00 7.98 -12.40
C GLY A 49 -16.71 8.21 -11.59
N HIS A 50 -16.42 9.46 -11.19
CA HIS A 50 -15.12 9.80 -10.63
C HIS A 50 -14.96 9.32 -9.17
N PRO A 51 -13.80 8.75 -8.77
CA PRO A 51 -13.59 8.25 -7.42
C PRO A 51 -13.80 9.28 -6.30
N VAL A 52 -13.46 10.55 -6.55
CA VAL A 52 -13.68 11.65 -5.58
C VAL A 52 -15.18 11.99 -5.44
N GLY A 53 -15.95 11.93 -6.54
CA GLY A 53 -17.40 12.12 -6.52
C GLY A 53 -18.09 11.00 -5.74
N GLN A 54 -17.67 9.76 -5.96
CA GLN A 54 -18.13 8.61 -5.17
C GLN A 54 -17.84 8.78 -3.68
N ALA A 55 -16.65 9.27 -3.31
CA ALA A 55 -16.31 9.55 -1.92
C ALA A 55 -17.21 10.64 -1.30
N LEU A 56 -17.62 11.65 -2.08
CA LEU A 56 -18.57 12.68 -1.62
C LEU A 56 -19.96 12.08 -1.37
N VAL A 57 -20.44 11.24 -2.29
CA VAL A 57 -21.72 10.54 -2.19
C VAL A 57 -21.75 9.63 -0.96
N GLU A 58 -20.68 8.85 -0.74
CA GLU A 58 -20.54 7.98 0.43
C GLU A 58 -20.53 8.77 1.73
N GLU A 59 -19.81 9.89 1.78
CA GLU A 59 -19.73 10.73 2.96
C GLU A 59 -21.08 11.38 3.30
N ALA A 60 -21.82 11.87 2.31
CA ALA A 60 -23.17 12.40 2.51
C ALA A 60 -24.12 11.32 3.06
N ARG A 61 -24.08 10.11 2.49
CA ARG A 61 -24.87 8.97 2.99
C ARG A 61 -24.49 8.58 4.41
N ARG A 62 -23.19 8.55 4.73
CA ARG A 62 -22.68 8.26 6.08
C ARG A 62 -23.18 9.28 7.11
N ARG A 63 -23.35 10.55 6.71
CA ARG A 63 -23.94 11.61 7.54
C ARG A 63 -25.47 11.64 7.52
N GLY A 64 -26.12 10.64 6.91
CA GLY A 64 -27.58 10.52 6.87
C GLY A 64 -28.26 11.53 5.95
N ARG A 65 -27.57 12.07 4.93
CA ARG A 65 -28.18 12.96 3.94
C ARG A 65 -29.02 12.16 2.96
N THR A 66 -30.24 12.62 2.74
CA THR A 66 -31.06 12.19 1.60
C THR A 66 -30.52 12.85 0.35
N LEU A 67 -30.29 12.05 -0.70
CA LEU A 67 -29.80 12.54 -1.98
C LEU A 67 -30.97 12.63 -2.96
N SER A 68 -31.05 13.76 -3.65
CA SER A 68 -32.05 14.02 -4.68
C SER A 68 -31.56 13.56 -6.05
N GLN A 69 -32.47 13.34 -6.99
CA GLN A 69 -32.09 12.99 -8.36
C GLN A 69 -31.61 14.25 -9.09
N PRO A 70 -30.39 14.28 -9.65
CA PRO A 70 -29.89 15.44 -10.36
C PRO A 70 -30.48 15.52 -11.78
N GLU A 71 -30.64 16.74 -12.29
CA GLU A 71 -31.16 17.05 -13.61
C GLU A 71 -30.14 17.82 -14.47
N ALA A 72 -30.24 17.67 -15.79
CA ALA A 72 -29.40 18.37 -16.77
C ALA A 72 -27.88 18.29 -16.46
N VAL A 73 -27.43 17.12 -16.02
CA VAL A 73 -26.03 16.91 -15.62
C VAL A 73 -25.11 16.92 -16.84
N VAL A 74 -24.04 17.69 -16.75
CA VAL A 74 -22.94 17.74 -17.72
C VAL A 74 -21.64 17.47 -16.97
N GLU A 75 -20.97 16.37 -17.32
CA GLU A 75 -19.64 16.03 -16.83
C GLU A 75 -18.58 16.52 -17.82
N THR A 76 -17.61 17.27 -17.33
CA THR A 76 -16.43 17.70 -18.09
C THR A 76 -15.24 16.87 -17.60
N PRO A 77 -14.71 15.93 -18.43
CA PRO A 77 -13.65 15.04 -18.01
C PRO A 77 -12.42 15.77 -17.46
N GLY A 78 -11.99 15.39 -16.26
CA GLY A 78 -10.84 16.00 -15.57
C GLY A 78 -11.10 17.35 -14.90
N GLU A 79 -12.30 17.92 -15.07
CA GLU A 79 -12.65 19.26 -14.57
C GLU A 79 -13.74 19.23 -13.49
N GLY A 80 -14.78 18.43 -13.69
CA GLY A 80 -15.88 18.26 -12.73
C GLY A 80 -17.26 18.16 -13.38
N VAL A 81 -18.30 18.45 -12.62
CA VAL A 81 -19.70 18.23 -12.98
C VAL A 81 -20.54 19.48 -12.71
N THR A 82 -21.48 19.76 -13.62
CA THR A 82 -22.48 20.81 -13.46
C THR A 82 -23.89 20.26 -13.67
N GLY A 83 -24.90 20.86 -13.06
CA GLY A 83 -26.28 20.46 -13.25
C GLY A 83 -27.23 21.14 -12.29
N HIS A 84 -28.44 20.59 -12.16
CA HIS A 84 -29.44 21.11 -11.24
C HIS A 84 -29.83 20.05 -10.20
N VAL A 85 -30.00 20.49 -8.96
CA VAL A 85 -30.51 19.68 -7.85
C VAL A 85 -31.50 20.53 -7.07
N ASP A 86 -32.71 20.00 -6.85
CA ASP A 86 -33.78 20.69 -6.12
C ASP A 86 -34.04 22.13 -6.62
N GLY A 87 -33.95 22.32 -7.94
CA GLY A 87 -34.17 23.62 -8.61
C GLY A 87 -33.00 24.61 -8.52
N ARG A 88 -31.88 24.25 -7.90
CA ARG A 88 -30.67 25.07 -7.82
C ARG A 88 -29.64 24.65 -8.85
N HIS A 89 -28.89 25.61 -9.38
CA HIS A 89 -27.78 25.32 -10.30
C HIS A 89 -26.50 25.06 -9.51
N LEU A 90 -25.85 23.92 -9.75
CA LEU A 90 -24.62 23.52 -9.09
C LEU A 90 -23.45 23.38 -10.06
N VAL A 91 -22.28 23.76 -9.58
CA VAL A 91 -20.98 23.49 -10.21
C VAL A 91 -20.09 22.85 -9.14
N VAL A 92 -19.59 21.64 -9.40
CA VAL A 92 -18.72 20.89 -8.50
C VAL A 92 -17.48 20.46 -9.27
N GLY A 93 -16.29 20.85 -8.83
CA GLY A 93 -15.06 20.52 -9.57
C GLY A 93 -13.82 21.31 -9.18
N GLY A 94 -12.84 21.33 -10.08
CA GLY A 94 -11.58 22.03 -9.89
C GLY A 94 -11.65 23.55 -10.13
N LEU A 95 -10.54 24.24 -9.87
CA LEU A 95 -10.44 25.70 -10.03
C LEU A 95 -10.64 26.16 -11.48
N HIS A 96 -10.27 25.35 -12.47
CA HIS A 96 -10.43 25.70 -13.88
C HIS A 96 -11.92 25.70 -14.29
N LEU A 97 -12.69 24.66 -13.95
CA LEU A 97 -14.15 24.65 -14.11
C LEU A 97 -14.83 25.87 -13.46
N MET A 98 -14.44 26.24 -12.23
CA MET A 98 -15.01 27.42 -11.56
C MET A 98 -14.77 28.71 -12.35
N ARG A 99 -13.57 28.88 -12.91
CA ARG A 99 -13.21 30.05 -13.74
C ARG A 99 -14.03 30.10 -15.03
N ILE A 100 -14.29 28.96 -15.68
CA ILE A 100 -15.14 28.89 -16.88
C ILE A 100 -16.54 29.43 -16.57
N HIS A 101 -17.08 29.12 -15.39
CA HIS A 101 -18.37 29.61 -14.93
C HIS A 101 -18.33 31.01 -14.29
N GLY A 102 -17.18 31.69 -14.30
CA GLY A 102 -17.04 33.04 -13.74
C GLY A 102 -17.11 33.12 -12.22
N ILE A 103 -16.87 31.99 -11.52
CA ILE A 103 -16.96 31.89 -10.07
C ILE A 103 -15.56 32.04 -9.48
N ASP A 104 -15.37 33.08 -8.66
CA ASP A 104 -14.07 33.36 -8.03
C ASP A 104 -13.97 32.68 -6.66
N PHE A 105 -12.99 31.78 -6.52
CA PHE A 105 -12.62 31.17 -5.25
C PHE A 105 -11.32 31.78 -4.75
N ARG A 106 -11.39 32.50 -3.63
CA ARG A 106 -10.20 32.91 -2.88
C ARG A 106 -9.70 31.75 -2.03
N ILE A 107 -8.91 30.89 -2.63
CA ILE A 107 -8.14 29.88 -1.88
C ILE A 107 -6.99 30.64 -1.22
N GLN A 108 -7.17 31.06 0.03
CA GLN A 108 -6.03 31.50 0.84
C GLN A 108 -5.11 30.30 1.05
N ASP A 109 -3.82 30.48 0.79
CA ASP A 109 -2.75 29.52 1.07
C ASP A 109 -2.59 29.31 2.58
N GLU A 110 -3.61 28.74 3.25
CA GLU A 110 -3.42 28.15 4.57
C GLU A 110 -2.66 26.83 4.38
N ALA A 111 -1.35 27.00 4.15
CA ALA A 111 -0.35 26.01 3.75
C ALA A 111 -0.19 24.81 4.72
N ARG A 112 -0.99 24.72 5.78
CA ARG A 112 -0.97 23.60 6.74
C ARG A 112 -2.12 22.60 6.58
N GLY A 113 -3.30 23.03 6.12
CA GLY A 113 -4.44 22.14 5.88
C GLY A 113 -4.41 21.51 4.49
N LEU A 114 -4.11 22.34 3.47
CA LEU A 114 -4.04 21.93 2.07
C LEU A 114 -2.89 20.95 1.77
N ALA A 115 -1.82 20.97 2.55
CA ALA A 115 -0.63 20.16 2.30
C ALA A 115 -0.88 18.65 2.51
N ALA A 116 -1.88 18.27 3.29
CA ALA A 116 -2.25 16.86 3.52
C ALA A 116 -3.36 16.35 2.58
N ALA A 117 -4.04 17.26 1.87
CA ALA A 117 -5.12 16.90 0.97
C ALA A 117 -4.57 16.46 -0.39
N ALA A 118 -4.97 15.26 -0.83
CA ALA A 118 -4.62 14.73 -2.15
C ALA A 118 -5.45 15.39 -3.26
N ALA A 119 -6.67 15.83 -2.97
CA ALA A 119 -7.54 16.53 -3.91
C ALA A 119 -8.38 17.63 -3.23
N THR A 120 -8.63 18.71 -3.96
CA THR A 120 -9.51 19.81 -3.53
C THR A 120 -10.65 19.93 -4.53
N VAL A 121 -11.89 19.85 -4.04
CA VAL A 121 -13.11 20.02 -4.82
C VAL A 121 -13.82 21.30 -4.37
N LEU A 122 -14.17 22.15 -5.32
CA LEU A 122 -14.87 23.40 -5.09
C LEU A 122 -16.35 23.19 -5.44
N VAL A 123 -17.23 23.75 -4.61
CA VAL A 123 -18.68 23.65 -4.79
C VAL A 123 -19.26 25.06 -4.89
N ALA A 124 -19.99 25.34 -5.95
CA ALA A 124 -20.75 26.56 -6.12
C ALA A 124 -22.23 26.27 -6.33
N ILE A 125 -23.07 27.13 -5.76
CA ILE A 125 -24.54 27.05 -5.81
C ILE A 125 -25.05 28.39 -6.32
N ASP A 126 -25.88 28.36 -7.36
CA ASP A 126 -26.52 29.53 -7.97
C ASP A 126 -25.51 30.65 -8.34
N GLY A 127 -24.32 30.24 -8.81
CA GLY A 127 -23.24 31.15 -9.23
C GLY A 127 -22.39 31.72 -8.10
N ALA A 128 -22.62 31.33 -6.84
CA ALA A 128 -21.84 31.78 -5.69
C ALA A 128 -20.98 30.64 -5.11
N PRO A 129 -19.74 30.92 -4.65
CA PRO A 129 -18.93 29.94 -3.90
C PRO A 129 -19.67 29.46 -2.66
N ALA A 130 -19.87 28.14 -2.53
CA ALA A 130 -20.59 27.54 -1.41
C ALA A 130 -19.65 26.81 -0.44
N ALA A 131 -18.74 25.97 -0.96
CA ALA A 131 -17.79 25.24 -0.13
C ALA A 131 -16.49 24.86 -0.84
N ILE A 132 -15.46 24.58 -0.03
CA ILE A 132 -14.22 23.91 -0.41
C ILE A 132 -14.18 22.59 0.34
N LEU A 133 -14.07 21.50 -0.40
CA LEU A 133 -13.97 20.14 0.11
C LEU A 133 -12.56 19.62 -0.11
N GLU A 134 -11.95 19.05 0.92
CA GLU A 134 -10.64 18.46 0.83
C GLU A 134 -10.77 16.95 0.99
N PHE A 135 -10.13 16.21 0.09
CA PHE A 135 -10.09 14.76 0.10
C PHE A 135 -8.65 14.29 0.27
N ALA A 136 -8.47 13.24 1.05
CA ALA A 136 -7.20 12.53 1.17
C ALA A 136 -7.45 11.03 1.15
N ASP A 137 -6.39 10.27 0.84
CA ASP A 137 -6.40 8.83 1.01
C ASP A 137 -5.72 8.51 2.35
N PRO A 138 -6.49 8.10 3.38
CA PRO A 138 -5.94 7.93 4.71
C PRO A 138 -4.94 6.77 4.76
N LEU A 139 -3.89 6.96 5.55
CA LEU A 139 -2.97 5.88 5.90
C LEU A 139 -3.71 4.72 6.56
N ARG A 140 -3.26 3.50 6.28
CA ARG A 140 -3.71 2.32 7.00
C ARG A 140 -3.21 2.36 8.44
N ALA A 141 -4.06 1.96 9.37
CA ALA A 141 -3.73 1.95 10.80
C ALA A 141 -2.53 1.06 11.15
N ASP A 142 -2.31 -0.01 10.37
CA ASP A 142 -1.20 -0.96 10.53
C ASP A 142 0.07 -0.56 9.77
N GLY A 143 0.01 0.43 8.86
CA GLY A 143 1.12 0.76 7.96
C GLY A 143 2.40 1.14 8.71
N GLY A 144 2.31 2.05 9.70
CA GLY A 144 3.48 2.48 10.47
C GLY A 144 4.11 1.35 11.30
N ILE A 145 3.28 0.52 11.95
CA ILE A 145 3.74 -0.63 12.74
C ILE A 145 4.40 -1.65 11.82
N ALA A 146 3.79 -1.96 10.67
CA ALA A 146 4.36 -2.88 9.69
C ALA A 146 5.73 -2.40 9.20
N LEU A 147 5.91 -1.11 8.91
CA LEU A 147 7.21 -0.58 8.51
C LEU A 147 8.27 -0.73 9.62
N LEU A 148 7.91 -0.50 10.89
CA LEU A 148 8.82 -0.72 12.02
C LEU A 148 9.21 -2.20 12.17
N GLU A 149 8.26 -3.12 12.03
CA GLU A 149 8.54 -4.54 12.08
C GLU A 149 9.40 -5.01 10.90
N LEU A 150 9.20 -4.42 9.71
CA LEU A 150 10.04 -4.66 8.54
C LEU A 150 11.50 -4.22 8.79
N ARG A 151 11.71 -3.08 9.47
CA ARG A 151 13.05 -2.67 9.94
C ARG A 151 13.67 -3.70 10.87
N ALA A 152 12.90 -4.17 11.87
CA ALA A 152 13.36 -5.22 12.79
C ALA A 152 13.68 -6.54 12.05
N CYS A 153 13.01 -6.79 10.92
CA CYS A 153 13.29 -7.91 10.04
C CYS A 153 14.50 -7.69 9.11
N GLY A 154 15.24 -6.58 9.22
CA GLY A 154 16.48 -6.32 8.47
C GLY A 154 16.28 -5.54 7.17
N ILE A 155 15.15 -4.84 7.00
CA ILE A 155 15.04 -3.78 6.00
C ILE A 155 15.83 -2.57 6.50
N GLU A 156 16.85 -2.18 5.74
CA GLU A 156 17.76 -1.09 6.09
C GLU A 156 17.38 0.22 5.43
N ARG A 157 16.60 0.16 4.35
CA ARG A 157 16.14 1.34 3.62
C ARG A 157 14.68 1.23 3.21
N VAL A 158 13.89 2.26 3.47
CA VAL A 158 12.48 2.39 3.08
C VAL A 158 12.31 3.64 2.23
N VAL A 159 11.77 3.49 1.02
CA VAL A 159 11.52 4.58 0.07
C VAL A 159 10.04 4.59 -0.29
N LEU A 160 9.37 5.73 -0.10
CA LEU A 160 8.03 5.95 -0.66
C LEU A 160 8.17 6.32 -2.13
N ALA A 161 7.42 5.67 -3.03
CA ALA A 161 7.32 6.04 -4.43
C ALA A 161 5.88 6.39 -4.78
N THR A 162 5.62 7.62 -5.26
CA THR A 162 4.25 8.10 -5.53
C THR A 162 4.20 9.11 -6.67
N GLY A 163 3.06 9.17 -7.35
CA GLY A 163 2.74 10.22 -8.33
C GLY A 163 2.21 11.51 -7.70
N ASP A 164 1.94 11.51 -6.40
CA ASP A 164 1.52 12.71 -5.68
C ASP A 164 2.63 13.76 -5.63
N ARG A 165 2.24 15.03 -5.43
CA ARG A 165 3.16 16.14 -5.22
C ARG A 165 4.04 15.91 -4.00
N CYS A 166 5.31 16.28 -4.09
CA CYS A 166 6.30 16.12 -3.00
C CYS A 166 5.80 16.59 -1.63
N ALA A 167 5.21 17.79 -1.54
CA ALA A 167 4.70 18.32 -0.28
C ALA A 167 3.62 17.43 0.39
N VAL A 168 2.76 16.78 -0.41
CA VAL A 168 1.72 15.87 0.08
C VAL A 168 2.34 14.55 0.55
N ALA A 169 3.27 14.02 -0.24
CA ALA A 169 3.95 12.77 0.06
C ALA A 169 4.81 12.87 1.34
N GLU A 170 5.56 13.97 1.51
CA GLU A 170 6.35 14.23 2.70
C GLU A 170 5.49 14.41 3.95
N ALA A 171 4.39 15.16 3.84
CA ALA A 171 3.45 15.33 4.95
C ALA A 171 2.81 14.00 5.37
N LEU A 172 2.49 13.12 4.42
CA LEU A 172 1.89 11.81 4.68
C LEU A 172 2.82 10.90 5.50
N VAL A 173 4.11 10.85 5.15
CA VAL A 173 5.06 9.95 5.83
C VAL A 173 5.76 10.59 7.02
N ALA A 174 5.39 11.81 7.39
CA ALA A 174 5.92 12.49 8.55
C ALA A 174 5.70 11.64 9.82
N GLY A 175 6.78 11.23 10.47
CA GLY A 175 6.74 10.37 11.66
C GLY A 175 6.69 8.86 11.38
N LEU A 176 6.72 8.44 10.12
CA LEU A 176 6.92 7.04 9.74
C LEU A 176 8.42 6.75 9.50
N PRO A 177 8.88 5.50 9.66
CA PRO A 177 10.28 5.13 9.44
C PRO A 177 10.62 5.00 7.94
N VAL A 178 10.45 6.09 7.18
CA VAL A 178 10.73 6.23 5.74
C VAL A 178 11.99 7.09 5.56
N ASP A 179 12.96 6.62 4.76
CA ASP A 179 14.26 7.32 4.58
C ASP A 179 14.27 8.27 3.39
N ALA A 180 13.40 8.05 2.40
CA ALA A 180 13.33 8.87 1.20
C ALA A 180 11.92 8.86 0.61
N VAL A 181 11.55 9.97 -0.01
CA VAL A 181 10.32 10.13 -0.76
C VAL A 181 10.69 10.45 -2.21
N ALA A 182 10.21 9.62 -3.13
CA ALA A 182 10.25 9.85 -4.56
C ALA A 182 8.81 10.19 -5.01
N ALA A 183 8.56 11.47 -5.20
CA ALA A 183 7.25 12.04 -5.53
C ALA A 183 7.21 12.55 -6.98
N ASP A 184 6.03 13.00 -7.42
CA ASP A 184 5.80 13.54 -8.76
C ASP A 184 6.19 12.54 -9.88
N LEU A 185 6.07 11.23 -9.60
CA LEU A 185 6.48 10.16 -10.51
C LEU A 185 5.40 9.77 -11.51
N ASP A 186 5.78 9.71 -12.78
CA ASP A 186 5.05 8.91 -13.78
C ASP A 186 5.40 7.40 -13.65
N PRO A 187 4.67 6.48 -14.30
CA PRO A 187 4.93 5.04 -14.21
C PRO A 187 6.37 4.62 -14.60
N THR A 188 6.99 5.32 -15.55
CA THR A 188 8.36 5.05 -16.00
C THR A 188 9.37 5.54 -14.97
N ALA A 189 9.17 6.75 -14.45
CA ALA A 189 9.98 7.33 -13.38
C ALA A 189 9.93 6.48 -12.11
N LYS A 190 8.75 5.93 -11.78
CA LYS A 190 8.58 4.98 -10.67
C LYS A 190 9.40 3.71 -10.86
N THR A 191 9.34 3.13 -12.06
CA THR A 191 10.14 1.95 -12.42
C THR A 191 11.65 2.22 -12.34
N ASN A 192 12.09 3.38 -12.84
CA ASN A 192 13.48 3.81 -12.75
C ASN A 192 13.94 4.03 -11.31
N THR A 193 13.06 4.52 -10.44
CA THR A 193 13.32 4.68 -9.00
C THR A 193 13.60 3.32 -8.35
N VAL A 194 12.76 2.32 -8.61
CA VAL A 194 12.97 0.94 -8.12
C VAL A 194 14.31 0.39 -8.60
N ALA A 195 14.64 0.57 -9.89
CA ALA A 195 15.90 0.11 -10.45
C ALA A 195 17.12 0.83 -9.83
N ALA A 196 17.03 2.14 -9.58
CA ALA A 196 18.10 2.93 -8.98
C ALA A 196 18.39 2.51 -7.53
N GLU A 197 17.36 2.10 -6.79
CA GLU A 197 17.49 1.66 -5.40
C GLU A 197 18.25 0.32 -5.24
N ARG A 198 18.42 -0.46 -6.32
CA ARG A 198 19.24 -1.69 -6.30
C ARG A 198 20.69 -1.47 -5.89
N ARG A 199 21.22 -0.26 -6.07
CA ARG A 199 22.57 0.10 -5.60
C ARG A 199 22.71 0.00 -4.07
N ASN A 200 21.60 0.08 -3.35
CA ASN A 200 21.54 0.02 -1.89
C ASN A 200 21.30 -1.42 -1.36
N GLY A 201 21.11 -2.41 -2.25
CA GLY A 201 20.89 -3.81 -1.92
C GLY A 201 19.66 -4.39 -2.62
N PRO A 202 19.32 -5.67 -2.36
CA PRO A 202 18.18 -6.31 -2.99
C PRO A 202 16.86 -5.61 -2.63
N VAL A 203 16.11 -5.21 -3.66
CA VAL A 203 14.92 -4.35 -3.57
C VAL A 203 13.65 -5.18 -3.59
N MET A 204 12.79 -4.93 -2.61
CA MET A 204 11.40 -5.36 -2.59
C MET A 204 10.51 -4.17 -2.95
N MET A 205 9.69 -4.30 -4.00
CA MET A 205 8.65 -3.32 -4.34
C MET A 205 7.31 -3.83 -3.82
N VAL A 206 6.54 -2.97 -3.13
CA VAL A 206 5.18 -3.29 -2.69
C VAL A 206 4.20 -2.32 -3.34
N GLY A 207 3.15 -2.85 -3.99
CA GLY A 207 2.14 -2.06 -4.71
C GLY A 207 0.77 -2.75 -4.78
N ASP A 208 -0.19 -2.12 -5.45
CA ASP A 208 -1.54 -2.69 -5.65
C ASP A 208 -1.62 -3.73 -6.79
N GLY A 209 -0.58 -3.84 -7.61
CA GLY A 209 -0.47 -4.78 -8.72
C GLY A 209 -1.21 -4.37 -10.01
N VAL A 210 -2.06 -3.34 -9.97
CA VAL A 210 -2.82 -2.88 -11.14
C VAL A 210 -2.06 -1.76 -11.86
N ASN A 211 -1.67 -0.73 -11.12
CA ASN A 211 -0.96 0.42 -11.68
C ASN A 211 0.56 0.23 -11.65
N ASP A 212 1.02 -0.67 -10.78
CA ASP A 212 2.43 -0.81 -10.41
C ASP A 212 3.11 -2.03 -11.02
N ALA A 213 2.46 -2.74 -11.94
CA ALA A 213 2.99 -3.95 -12.54
C ALA A 213 4.41 -3.77 -13.13
N PRO A 214 4.73 -2.69 -13.87
CA PRO A 214 6.09 -2.46 -14.36
C PRO A 214 7.12 -2.26 -13.23
N ALA A 215 6.74 -1.55 -12.17
CA ALA A 215 7.61 -1.30 -11.02
C ALA A 215 7.84 -2.57 -10.17
N LEU A 216 6.81 -3.40 -10.02
CA LEU A 216 6.89 -4.71 -9.36
C LEU A 216 7.83 -5.65 -10.12
N ALA A 217 7.68 -5.74 -11.44
CA ALA A 217 8.54 -6.56 -12.30
C ALA A 217 10.00 -6.06 -12.33
N ALA A 218 10.20 -4.75 -12.14
CA ALA A 218 11.54 -4.16 -12.08
C ALA A 218 12.22 -4.38 -10.72
N ALA A 219 11.56 -4.85 -9.67
CA ALA A 219 12.19 -5.13 -8.39
C ALA A 219 12.94 -6.48 -8.38
N ASP A 220 13.73 -6.75 -7.34
CA ASP A 220 14.27 -8.10 -7.10
C ASP A 220 13.25 -9.03 -6.44
N LEU A 221 12.19 -8.44 -5.88
CA LEU A 221 11.01 -9.09 -5.38
C LEU A 221 9.81 -8.13 -5.50
N GLY A 222 8.84 -8.45 -6.35
CA GLY A 222 7.56 -7.76 -6.42
C GLY A 222 6.56 -8.35 -5.42
N VAL A 223 5.91 -7.50 -4.62
CA VAL A 223 4.83 -7.88 -3.69
C VAL A 223 3.59 -7.07 -4.01
N ALA A 224 2.48 -7.74 -4.32
CA ALA A 224 1.21 -7.07 -4.59
C ALA A 224 0.20 -7.29 -3.45
N LEU A 225 -0.60 -6.26 -3.14
CA LEU A 225 -1.78 -6.40 -2.28
C LEU A 225 -2.99 -6.86 -3.12
N GLY A 226 -3.43 -8.10 -2.92
CA GLY A 226 -4.43 -8.75 -3.76
C GLY A 226 -5.89 -8.45 -3.42
N ALA A 227 -6.18 -7.57 -2.46
CA ALA A 227 -7.53 -7.40 -1.91
C ALA A 227 -8.58 -6.88 -2.92
N ARG A 228 -8.16 -6.16 -3.97
CA ARG A 228 -9.06 -5.58 -4.98
C ARG A 228 -8.89 -6.14 -6.39
N GLY A 229 -8.04 -7.15 -6.57
CA GLY A 229 -7.68 -7.62 -7.91
C GLY A 229 -6.64 -8.74 -7.90
N ALA A 230 -6.87 -9.79 -7.11
CA ALA A 230 -5.91 -10.89 -6.94
C ALA A 230 -5.40 -11.50 -8.27
N ALA A 231 -6.23 -11.54 -9.31
CA ALA A 231 -5.83 -12.06 -10.62
C ALA A 231 -4.78 -11.17 -11.32
N ALA A 232 -5.02 -9.86 -11.42
CA ALA A 232 -4.07 -8.92 -12.01
C ALA A 232 -2.79 -8.78 -11.15
N ALA A 233 -2.97 -8.73 -9.83
CA ALA A 233 -1.87 -8.70 -8.86
C ALA A 233 -0.99 -9.96 -8.93
N ALA A 234 -1.57 -11.14 -9.19
CA ALA A 234 -0.82 -12.40 -9.30
C ALA A 234 -0.02 -12.52 -10.60
N GLU A 235 -0.43 -11.85 -11.70
CA GLU A 235 0.37 -11.84 -12.92
C GLU A 235 1.60 -10.92 -12.83
N ALA A 236 1.54 -9.91 -11.97
CA ALA A 236 2.55 -8.85 -11.89
C ALA A 236 3.59 -9.00 -10.76
N ALA A 237 3.36 -9.89 -9.78
CA ALA A 237 4.17 -9.97 -8.56
C ALA A 237 4.61 -11.41 -8.21
N ASP A 238 5.77 -11.50 -7.55
CA ASP A 238 6.31 -12.77 -7.02
C ASP A 238 5.57 -13.25 -5.78
N VAL A 239 5.00 -12.32 -5.01
CA VAL A 239 4.25 -12.58 -3.77
C VAL A 239 2.97 -11.77 -3.77
N VAL A 240 1.85 -12.41 -3.41
CA VAL A 240 0.56 -11.73 -3.27
C VAL A 240 0.09 -11.82 -1.82
N LEU A 241 -0.16 -10.66 -1.21
CA LEU A 241 -0.81 -10.55 0.09
C LEU A 241 -2.32 -10.67 -0.11
N LEU A 242 -2.91 -11.76 0.41
CA LEU A 242 -4.35 -12.02 0.28
C LEU A 242 -5.21 -11.10 1.14
N VAL A 243 -4.61 -10.47 2.15
CA VAL A 243 -5.26 -9.51 3.03
C VAL A 243 -4.89 -8.10 2.61
N ASP A 244 -5.80 -7.17 2.85
CA ASP A 244 -5.61 -5.74 2.58
C ASP A 244 -4.74 -5.07 3.66
N SER A 245 -3.53 -5.57 3.87
CA SER A 245 -2.65 -5.18 4.98
C SER A 245 -1.19 -5.57 4.72
N LEU A 246 -0.25 -4.74 5.19
CA LEU A 246 1.19 -5.03 5.15
C LEU A 246 1.67 -5.90 6.33
N ALA A 247 0.84 -6.08 7.35
CA ALA A 247 1.16 -6.82 8.57
C ALA A 247 1.68 -8.26 8.36
N PRO A 248 1.28 -9.02 7.32
CA PRO A 248 1.84 -10.36 7.10
C PRO A 248 3.29 -10.36 6.58
N LEU A 249 3.77 -9.25 6.02
CA LEU A 249 5.06 -9.19 5.33
C LEU A 249 6.26 -9.40 6.27
N PRO A 250 6.32 -8.79 7.48
CA PRO A 250 7.32 -9.13 8.49
C PRO A 250 7.39 -10.63 8.84
N ASP A 251 6.25 -11.27 9.07
CA ASP A 251 6.17 -12.71 9.35
C ASP A 251 6.72 -13.52 8.17
N ALA A 252 6.34 -13.17 6.94
CA ALA A 252 6.83 -13.83 5.73
C ALA A 252 8.36 -13.72 5.58
N ILE A 253 8.95 -12.56 5.88
CA ILE A 253 10.41 -12.39 5.88
C ILE A 253 11.07 -13.24 6.97
N ARG A 254 10.51 -13.27 8.19
CA ARG A 254 11.02 -14.11 9.30
C ARG A 254 10.99 -15.59 8.94
N ILE A 255 9.89 -16.06 8.36
CA ILE A 255 9.75 -17.43 7.85
C ILE A 255 10.80 -17.70 6.76
N ALA A 256 10.94 -16.82 5.78
CA ALA A 256 11.91 -16.99 4.69
C ALA A 256 13.36 -17.07 5.21
N LYS A 257 13.73 -16.22 6.17
CA LYS A 257 15.06 -16.24 6.80
C LYS A 257 15.32 -17.53 7.57
N ARG A 258 14.33 -18.00 8.34
CA ARG A 258 14.42 -19.26 9.09
C ARG A 258 14.51 -20.46 8.14
N THR A 259 13.64 -20.54 7.14
CA THR A 259 13.64 -21.62 6.12
C THR A 259 14.98 -21.67 5.39
N ARG A 260 15.53 -20.52 4.99
CA ARG A 260 16.86 -20.45 4.37
C ARG A 260 17.96 -20.96 5.30
N THR A 261 17.90 -20.63 6.58
CA THR A 261 18.89 -21.09 7.57
C THR A 261 18.84 -22.60 7.73
N ILE A 262 17.64 -23.18 7.86
CA ILE A 262 17.44 -24.63 7.97
C ILE A 262 17.91 -25.35 6.70
N ALA A 263 17.58 -24.81 5.52
CA ALA A 263 18.03 -25.36 4.25
C ALA A 263 19.57 -25.39 4.14
N LEU A 264 20.24 -24.28 4.49
CA LEU A 264 21.70 -24.22 4.49
C LEU A 264 22.33 -25.18 5.51
N GLN A 265 21.74 -25.33 6.70
CA GLN A 265 22.18 -26.33 7.67
C GLN A 265 22.08 -27.75 7.09
N SER A 266 20.94 -28.10 6.50
CA SER A 266 20.73 -29.40 5.85
C SER A 266 21.76 -29.67 4.75
N VAL A 267 22.03 -28.68 3.89
CA VAL A 267 23.02 -28.79 2.81
C VAL A 267 24.43 -29.01 3.37
N TRP A 268 24.87 -28.19 4.33
CA TRP A 268 26.22 -28.30 4.85
C TRP A 268 26.43 -29.58 5.67
N ILE A 269 25.44 -29.99 6.46
CA ILE A 269 25.49 -31.25 7.22
C ILE A 269 25.53 -32.44 6.25
N GLY A 270 24.65 -32.46 5.24
CA GLY A 270 24.60 -33.54 4.26
C GLY A 270 25.91 -33.66 3.49
N LEU A 271 26.41 -32.55 2.93
CA LEU A 271 27.66 -32.53 2.19
C LEU A 271 28.86 -32.94 3.06
N GLY A 272 28.91 -32.46 4.31
CA GLY A 272 29.97 -32.79 5.25
C GLY A 272 29.98 -34.28 5.60
N LEU A 273 28.81 -34.86 5.92
CA LEU A 273 28.69 -36.29 6.25
C LEU A 273 28.99 -37.19 5.04
N SER A 274 28.50 -36.84 3.86
CA SER A 274 28.79 -37.59 2.64
C SER A 274 30.28 -37.54 2.28
N LEU A 275 30.93 -36.39 2.41
CA LEU A 275 32.38 -36.28 2.16
C LEU A 275 33.19 -37.12 3.15
N ALA A 276 32.81 -37.11 4.43
CA ALA A 276 33.44 -37.95 5.45
C ALA A 276 33.24 -39.45 5.13
N GLY A 277 32.02 -39.86 4.74
CA GLY A 277 31.72 -41.22 4.33
C GLY A 277 32.51 -41.67 3.10
N MET A 278 32.59 -40.85 2.06
CA MET A 278 33.40 -41.12 0.87
C MET A 278 34.89 -41.26 1.19
N THR A 279 35.41 -40.41 2.09
CA THR A 279 36.81 -40.49 2.52
C THR A 279 37.08 -41.79 3.27
N ALA A 280 36.19 -42.20 4.18
CA ALA A 280 36.30 -43.47 4.88
C ALA A 280 36.24 -44.67 3.92
N ALA A 281 35.36 -44.64 2.91
CA ALA A 281 35.29 -45.67 1.88
C ALA A 281 36.57 -45.73 1.03
N ALA A 282 37.12 -44.58 0.63
CA ALA A 282 38.37 -44.49 -0.13
C ALA A 282 39.58 -45.03 0.63
N LEU A 283 39.61 -44.88 1.96
CA LEU A 283 40.62 -45.47 2.84
C LEU A 283 40.39 -46.97 3.12
N GLY A 284 39.34 -47.57 2.57
CA GLY A 284 39.01 -48.98 2.72
C GLY A 284 38.27 -49.33 4.02
N HIS A 285 37.79 -48.34 4.78
CA HIS A 285 37.06 -48.57 6.04
C HIS A 285 35.59 -48.93 5.84
N LEU A 286 35.03 -48.72 4.64
CA LEU A 286 33.63 -49.03 4.33
C LEU A 286 33.55 -49.88 3.06
N SER A 287 32.82 -50.99 3.13
CA SER A 287 32.43 -51.75 1.93
C SER A 287 31.34 -51.01 1.14
N PRO A 288 31.15 -51.31 -0.16
CA PRO A 288 30.12 -50.65 -0.97
C PRO A 288 28.70 -50.73 -0.39
N LEU A 289 28.33 -51.87 0.19
CA LEU A 289 27.02 -52.05 0.82
C LEU A 289 26.85 -51.19 2.08
N GLN A 290 27.89 -51.11 2.92
CA GLN A 290 27.87 -50.27 4.13
C GLN A 290 27.85 -48.79 3.79
N GLY A 291 28.61 -48.37 2.76
CA GLY A 291 28.59 -46.99 2.26
C GLY A 291 27.20 -46.59 1.73
N ALA A 292 26.54 -47.48 0.99
CA ALA A 292 25.18 -47.24 0.51
C ALA A 292 24.16 -47.07 1.65
N LEU A 293 24.17 -47.97 2.65
CA LEU A 293 23.29 -47.85 3.82
C LEU A 293 23.57 -46.59 4.64
N LEU A 294 24.83 -46.22 4.80
CA LEU A 294 25.22 -44.99 5.49
C LEU A 294 24.69 -43.74 4.76
N GLN A 295 24.76 -43.72 3.42
CA GLN A 295 24.25 -42.60 2.64
C GLN A 295 22.74 -42.44 2.81
N GLU A 296 21.97 -43.53 2.80
CA GLU A 296 20.52 -43.49 3.06
C GLU A 296 20.20 -42.91 4.45
N VAL A 297 20.96 -43.27 5.47
CA VAL A 297 20.79 -42.71 6.83
C VAL A 297 21.09 -41.21 6.85
N ILE A 298 22.13 -40.76 6.15
CA ILE A 298 22.47 -39.34 6.03
C ILE A 298 21.31 -38.60 5.35
N ASP A 299 20.79 -39.12 4.25
CA ASP A 299 19.70 -38.50 3.49
C ASP A 299 18.44 -38.36 4.34
N VAL A 300 18.04 -39.42 5.06
CA VAL A 300 16.90 -39.37 6.00
C VAL A 300 17.14 -38.32 7.09
N ALA A 301 18.33 -38.26 7.70
CA ALA A 301 18.63 -37.28 8.73
C ALA A 301 18.56 -35.84 8.22
N VAL A 302 19.05 -35.60 7.00
CA VAL A 302 19.01 -34.28 6.33
C VAL A 302 17.58 -33.86 6.01
N ILE A 303 16.74 -34.81 5.55
CA ILE A 303 15.31 -34.59 5.29
C ILE A 303 14.59 -34.24 6.60
N LEU A 304 14.81 -35.01 7.68
CA LEU A 304 14.21 -34.73 8.98
C LEU A 304 14.62 -33.36 9.52
N ASN A 305 15.88 -32.95 9.31
CA ASN A 305 16.30 -31.59 9.66
C ASN A 305 15.59 -30.52 8.81
N ALA A 306 15.44 -30.75 7.50
CA ALA A 306 14.76 -29.83 6.60
C ALA A 306 13.26 -29.65 6.98
N MET A 307 12.60 -30.72 7.43
CA MET A 307 11.20 -30.68 7.89
C MET A 307 10.98 -29.74 9.09
N ARG A 308 12.02 -29.33 9.83
CA ARG A 308 11.90 -28.29 10.87
C ARG A 308 11.44 -26.94 10.33
N ALA A 309 11.54 -26.71 9.01
CA ALA A 309 10.99 -25.54 8.35
C ALA A 309 9.46 -25.52 8.35
N LEU A 310 8.79 -26.68 8.49
CA LEU A 310 7.33 -26.79 8.57
C LEU A 310 6.76 -26.39 9.93
N GLY A 311 7.58 -26.47 11.00
CA GLY A 311 7.17 -26.02 12.32
C GLY A 311 7.17 -24.50 12.37
N GLY A 312 5.99 -23.87 12.33
CA GLY A 312 5.86 -22.40 12.44
C GLY A 312 6.63 -21.82 13.63
N SER A 313 7.12 -20.58 13.52
CA SER A 313 7.76 -19.90 14.65
C SER A 313 6.77 -19.84 15.82
N GLN A 314 7.15 -20.41 16.97
CA GLN A 314 6.35 -20.36 18.19
C GLN A 314 6.16 -18.91 18.71
N ASP A 315 6.91 -17.94 18.16
CA ASP A 315 6.75 -16.51 18.42
C ASP A 315 5.54 -15.86 17.73
N ALA A 316 4.81 -16.57 16.85
CA ALA A 316 3.58 -16.07 16.24
C ALA A 316 2.35 -16.13 17.17
N ARG A 317 2.53 -16.45 18.46
CA ARG A 317 1.48 -16.29 19.48
C ARG A 317 1.31 -14.80 19.76
N LYS A 318 0.36 -14.17 19.07
CA LYS A 318 -0.13 -12.80 19.35
C LYS A 318 -0.32 -12.62 20.86
N PRO A 319 0.09 -11.48 21.46
CA PRO A 319 -0.41 -11.10 22.77
C PRO A 319 -1.93 -10.99 22.65
N THR A 320 -2.66 -11.76 23.44
CA THR A 320 -4.12 -11.62 23.52
C THR A 320 -4.43 -10.25 24.11
N ALA A 321 -5.52 -9.62 23.65
CA ALA A 321 -6.01 -8.30 24.08
C ALA A 321 -6.36 -8.18 25.59
N ARG A 322 -5.90 -9.10 26.44
CA ARG A 322 -6.04 -9.08 27.90
C ARG A 322 -4.87 -8.42 28.63
N GLU A 323 -3.75 -8.11 27.96
CA GLU A 323 -2.57 -7.53 28.64
C GLU A 323 -2.50 -6.00 28.61
N VAL A 324 -3.27 -5.31 27.75
CA VAL A 324 -3.32 -3.83 27.71
C VAL A 324 -4.25 -3.25 28.79
N ALA A 325 -5.10 -4.06 29.42
CA ALA A 325 -6.03 -3.62 30.46
C ALA A 325 -5.46 -3.69 31.89
N ARG A 326 -4.15 -3.92 32.06
CA ARG A 326 -3.49 -3.94 33.37
C ARG A 326 -2.18 -3.15 33.35
N HIS A 327 -2.29 -1.84 33.27
CA HIS A 327 -1.52 -0.98 34.18
C HIS A 327 -2.32 0.31 34.43
N PRO A 328 -2.48 0.72 35.70
CA PRO A 328 -3.25 1.90 36.11
C PRO A 328 -2.58 3.21 35.73
#